data_AF-A0A6I5CQR9-F1
#
_entry.id   AF-A0A6I5CQR9-F1
#
_cell.length_a   1.000
_cell.length_b   1.000
_cell.length_c   1.000
_cell.angle_alpha   90.00
_cell.angle_beta   90.00
_cell.angle_gamma   90.00
#
_symmetry.space_group_name_H-M   'P 1'
#
loop_
_entity.id
_entity.type
_entity.pdbx_description
1 polymer ?
#
loop_
_entity_poly.entity_id
_entity_poly.type
_entity_poly.pdbx_seq_one_letter_code
_entity_poly.pdbx_strand_id
1 'polypeptide(L)'
;MATTDSTPKGGYKPSARLLQRLNEWETARDAVPVARKALEEGMALELTEDRRLNLPTLSEHVPFSAEMIRLLMAGRDVPPRERHRKEEGDPPVYKPSERLRDRLAGLHTAEGAEGKAREALEEAIADELRANPALTNPEIAEHVPWAQEQIRLIARAHNVPRRRKRGSEHRLITDDKGNPKSVVVPYAWYVRQRGTDPSIVKR
;
A
#
# COMPACT_ATOMS: atom_id res chain seq x y z
N MET A 1 -27.59 6.22 6.56
CA MET A 1 -26.29 5.78 6.01
C MET A 1 -26.54 5.33 4.58
N ALA A 2 -26.04 6.07 3.59
CA ALA A 2 -26.17 5.70 2.18
C ALA A 2 -24.85 5.07 1.75
N THR A 3 -24.85 3.74 1.62
CA THR A 3 -23.81 3.00 0.90
C THR A 3 -23.95 3.35 -0.57
N THR A 4 -23.06 4.19 -1.08
CA THR A 4 -22.90 4.40 -2.52
C THR A 4 -22.20 3.17 -3.09
N ASP A 5 -22.97 2.13 -3.42
CA ASP A 5 -22.56 1.11 -4.37
C ASP A 5 -22.53 1.76 -5.76
N SER A 6 -21.46 2.50 -6.03
CA SER A 6 -21.15 2.96 -7.37
C SER A 6 -20.77 1.73 -8.20
N THR A 7 -21.68 1.30 -9.08
CA THR A 7 -21.38 0.30 -10.11
C THR A 7 -20.15 0.76 -10.90
N PRO A 8 -19.10 -0.06 -11.04
CA PRO A 8 -17.92 0.29 -11.84
C PRO A 8 -18.34 0.65 -13.26
N LYS A 9 -17.87 1.80 -13.77
CA LYS A 9 -18.28 2.33 -15.09
C LYS A 9 -17.61 1.58 -16.24
N GLY A 10 -16.67 0.68 -15.95
CA GLY A 10 -16.05 -0.23 -16.91
C GLY A 10 -16.71 -1.61 -16.91
N GLY A 11 -16.94 -2.20 -18.09
CA GLY A 11 -17.41 -3.59 -18.23
C GLY A 11 -16.37 -4.66 -17.85
N TYR A 12 -15.27 -4.25 -17.21
CA TYR A 12 -14.21 -5.13 -16.75
C TYR A 12 -14.67 -5.91 -15.51
N LYS A 13 -14.28 -7.18 -15.45
CA LYS A 13 -14.51 -8.06 -14.30
C LYS A 13 -13.15 -8.56 -13.81
N PRO A 14 -12.80 -8.34 -12.52
CA PRO A 14 -11.60 -8.90 -11.91
C PRO A 14 -11.50 -10.40 -12.10
N SER A 15 -10.29 -10.91 -12.32
CA SER A 15 -10.04 -12.34 -12.29
C SER A 15 -10.23 -12.91 -10.88
N ALA A 16 -10.54 -14.21 -10.80
CA ALA A 16 -10.63 -14.92 -9.52
C ALA A 16 -9.31 -14.85 -8.73
N ARG A 17 -8.16 -14.82 -9.42
CA ARG A 17 -6.84 -14.68 -8.78
C ARG A 17 -6.68 -13.31 -8.12
N LEU A 18 -7.09 -12.22 -8.79
CA LEU A 18 -7.03 -10.88 -8.21
C LEU A 18 -7.92 -10.77 -6.96
N LEU A 19 -9.15 -11.28 -7.04
CA LEU A 19 -10.09 -11.29 -5.91
C LEU A 19 -9.57 -12.12 -4.74
N GLN A 20 -8.98 -13.29 -5.02
CA GLN A 20 -8.36 -14.12 -3.98
C GLN A 20 -7.24 -13.37 -3.26
N ARG A 21 -6.31 -12.75 -4.01
CA ARG A 21 -5.20 -12.00 -3.42
C ARG A 21 -5.68 -10.77 -2.65
N LEU A 22 -6.75 -10.13 -3.10
CA LEU A 22 -7.36 -9.01 -2.39
C LEU A 22 -7.89 -9.44 -1.03
N ASN A 23 -8.65 -10.54 -0.97
CA ASN A 23 -9.17 -11.08 0.27
C ASN A 23 -8.06 -11.57 1.22
N GLU A 24 -7.00 -12.18 0.69
CA GLU A 24 -5.82 -12.58 1.48
C GLU A 24 -5.13 -11.36 2.11
N TRP A 25 -4.96 -10.28 1.35
CA TRP A 25 -4.39 -9.04 1.86
C TRP A 25 -5.30 -8.35 2.88
N GLU A 26 -6.62 -8.29 2.65
CA GLU A 26 -7.57 -7.72 3.61
C GLU A 26 -7.54 -8.47 4.94
N THR A 27 -7.54 -9.81 4.88
CA THR A 27 -7.43 -10.65 6.08
C THR A 27 -6.13 -10.40 6.84
N ALA A 28 -5.00 -10.29 6.13
CA ALA A 28 -3.70 -10.03 6.74
C ALA A 28 -3.62 -8.61 7.34
N ARG A 29 -4.12 -7.61 6.62
CA ARG A 29 -4.19 -6.21 7.06
C ARG A 29 -5.01 -6.06 8.34
N ASP A 30 -6.15 -6.75 8.41
CA ASP A 30 -7.05 -6.67 9.56
C ASP A 30 -6.50 -7.45 10.77
N ALA A 31 -5.54 -8.38 10.58
CA ALA A 31 -4.86 -9.09 11.66
C ALA A 31 -3.81 -8.23 12.40
N VAL A 32 -3.17 -7.27 11.71
CA VAL A 32 -2.14 -6.38 12.31
C VAL A 32 -2.68 -5.57 13.51
N PRO A 33 -3.82 -4.85 13.44
CA PRO A 33 -4.33 -4.10 14.59
C PRO A 33 -4.70 -5.02 15.77
N VAL A 34 -5.14 -6.25 15.50
CA VAL A 34 -5.43 -7.25 16.54
C VAL A 34 -4.14 -7.66 17.27
N ALA A 35 -3.08 -7.98 16.52
CA ALA A 35 -1.78 -8.34 17.08
C ALA A 35 -1.16 -7.16 17.85
N ARG A 36 -1.30 -5.94 17.34
CA ARG A 36 -0.85 -4.72 18.02
C ARG A 36 -1.55 -4.52 19.35
N LYS A 37 -2.88 -4.65 19.37
CA LYS A 37 -3.67 -4.54 20.60
C LYS A 37 -3.26 -5.60 21.63
N ALA A 38 -3.00 -6.83 21.19
CA ALA A 38 -2.51 -7.90 22.05
C ALA A 38 -1.13 -7.56 22.66
N LEU A 39 -0.21 -6.99 21.88
CA LEU A 39 1.08 -6.51 22.39
C LEU A 39 0.90 -5.41 23.43
N GLU A 40 0.03 -4.43 23.17
CA GLU A 40 -0.29 -3.37 24.13
C GLU A 40 -0.86 -3.90 25.45
N GLU A 41 -1.74 -4.91 25.39
CA GLU A 41 -2.23 -5.60 26.59
C GLU A 41 -1.10 -6.33 27.32
N GLY A 42 -0.11 -6.83 26.58
CA GLY A 42 1.04 -7.52 27.14
C GLY A 42 1.91 -6.54 27.93
N MET A 43 2.16 -5.37 27.36
CA MET A 43 2.88 -4.27 28.01
C MET A 43 2.16 -3.76 29.25
N ALA A 44 0.83 -3.59 29.19
CA ALA A 44 0.04 -3.14 30.33
C ALA A 44 0.20 -4.08 31.52
N LEU A 45 0.08 -5.39 31.27
CA LEU A 45 0.19 -6.40 32.30
C LEU A 45 1.61 -6.47 32.89
N GLU A 46 2.67 -6.37 32.08
CA GLU A 46 4.06 -6.29 32.55
C GLU A 46 4.26 -5.12 33.52
N LEU A 47 3.75 -3.94 33.16
CA LEU A 47 3.83 -2.74 34.01
C LEU A 47 2.99 -2.86 35.29
N THR A 48 1.94 -3.67 35.30
CA THR A 48 1.15 -3.93 36.52
C THR A 48 1.76 -5.01 37.42
N GLU A 49 2.37 -6.05 36.84
CA GLU A 49 2.95 -7.19 37.54
C GLU A 49 4.33 -6.83 38.12
N ASP A 50 5.20 -6.19 37.33
CA ASP A 50 6.51 -5.73 37.78
C ASP A 50 6.47 -4.25 38.20
N ARG A 51 6.41 -4.05 39.52
CA ARG A 51 6.42 -2.70 40.10
C ARG A 51 7.75 -1.95 39.92
N ARG A 52 8.85 -2.64 39.60
CA ARG A 52 10.15 -1.99 39.38
C ARG A 52 10.38 -1.61 37.92
N LEU A 53 9.52 -2.10 37.01
CA LEU A 53 9.59 -1.77 35.59
C LEU A 53 9.21 -0.31 35.37
N ASN A 54 10.06 0.39 34.62
CA ASN A 54 9.85 1.76 34.19
C ASN A 54 9.63 1.83 32.67
N LEU A 55 9.02 2.91 32.19
CA LEU A 55 8.70 3.07 30.77
C LEU A 55 9.95 3.11 29.86
N PRO A 56 11.05 3.81 30.21
CA PRO A 56 12.28 3.76 29.43
C PRO A 56 12.82 2.33 29.23
N THR A 57 12.93 1.55 30.29
CA THR A 57 13.43 0.16 30.24
C THR A 57 12.52 -0.71 29.39
N LEU A 58 11.20 -0.59 29.50
CA LEU A 58 10.29 -1.34 28.63
C LEU A 58 10.46 -0.95 27.15
N SER A 59 10.67 0.34 26.86
CA SER A 59 10.82 0.86 25.49
C SER A 59 12.05 0.33 24.75
N GLU A 60 13.05 -0.19 25.47
CA GLU A 60 14.21 -0.85 24.86
C GLU A 60 13.87 -2.22 24.22
N HIS A 61 12.72 -2.81 24.58
CA HIS A 61 12.32 -4.16 24.17
C HIS A 61 11.08 -4.22 23.28
N VAL A 62 10.45 -3.08 23.00
CA VAL A 62 9.22 -2.99 22.19
C VAL A 62 9.36 -1.91 21.13
N PRO A 63 8.60 -1.96 20.03
CA PRO A 63 8.72 -0.99 18.93
C PRO A 63 8.09 0.38 19.26
N PHE A 64 7.97 0.73 20.54
CA PHE A 64 7.32 1.95 21.01
C PHE A 64 8.27 2.76 21.89
N SER A 65 8.32 4.07 21.67
CA SER A 65 9.04 4.99 22.56
C SER A 65 8.38 5.06 23.93
N ALA A 66 9.14 5.40 24.97
CA ALA A 66 8.59 5.56 26.33
C ALA A 66 7.38 6.51 26.38
N GLU A 67 7.40 7.60 25.61
CA GLU A 67 6.26 8.53 25.51
C GLU A 67 5.06 7.90 24.82
N MET A 68 5.26 7.11 23.77
CA MET A 68 4.16 6.41 23.12
C MET A 68 3.56 5.35 24.05
N ILE A 69 4.39 4.62 24.81
CA ILE A 69 3.92 3.68 25.83
C ILE A 69 3.09 4.44 26.88
N ARG A 70 3.57 5.59 27.38
CA ARG A 70 2.83 6.44 28.32
C ARG A 70 1.43 6.78 27.79
N LEU A 71 1.34 7.25 26.55
CA LEU A 71 0.07 7.61 25.91
C LEU A 71 -0.87 6.40 25.76
N LEU A 72 -0.34 5.24 25.35
CA LEU A 72 -1.10 4.00 25.22
C LEU A 72 -1.61 3.49 26.58
N MET A 73 -0.83 3.68 27.64
CA MET A 73 -1.14 3.23 29.00
C MET A 73 -2.07 4.18 29.75
N ALA A 74 -2.07 5.47 29.41
CA ALA A 74 -2.93 6.48 30.04
C ALA A 74 -4.43 6.16 29.93
N GLY A 75 -4.85 5.46 28.88
CA GLY A 75 -6.23 5.00 28.69
C GLY A 75 -6.55 3.64 29.34
N ARG A 76 -5.60 3.03 30.07
CA ARG A 76 -5.67 1.65 30.59
C ARG A 76 -5.47 1.56 32.11
N ASP A 77 -5.58 2.68 32.83
CA ASP A 77 -5.37 2.79 34.28
C ASP A 77 -4.00 2.27 34.78
N VAL A 78 -3.00 2.18 33.89
CA VAL A 78 -1.64 1.78 34.25
C VAL A 78 -0.85 3.03 34.67
N PRO A 79 -0.34 3.11 35.92
CA PRO A 79 0.34 4.31 36.40
C PRO A 79 1.64 4.55 35.61
N PRO A 80 1.86 5.76 35.07
CA PRO A 80 3.07 6.09 34.31
C PRO A 80 4.27 6.14 35.26
N ARG A 81 5.15 5.14 35.17
CA ARG A 81 6.39 5.06 35.97
C ARG A 81 7.56 5.59 35.15
N GLU A 82 7.78 6.89 35.23
CA GLU A 82 8.81 7.58 34.42
C GLU A 82 10.24 7.39 34.94
N ARG A 83 10.42 7.13 36.24
CA ARG A 83 11.74 7.06 36.88
C ARG A 83 11.75 5.99 37.97
N HIS A 84 12.85 5.25 38.06
CA HIS A 84 13.17 4.44 39.23
C HIS A 84 13.32 5.37 40.45
N ARG A 85 12.69 5.05 41.58
CA ARG A 85 12.96 5.85 42.79
C ARG A 85 14.39 5.54 43.24
N LYS A 86 15.15 6.56 43.64
CA LYS A 86 16.50 6.37 44.20
C LYS A 86 16.52 5.45 45.43
N GLU A 87 15.39 5.32 46.11
CA GLU A 87 15.17 4.42 47.25
C GLU A 87 15.05 2.93 46.86
N GLU A 88 14.86 2.60 45.57
CA GLU A 88 14.63 1.23 45.08
C GLU A 88 15.92 0.49 44.67
N GLY A 89 17.10 1.13 44.75
CA GLY A 89 18.39 0.54 44.40
C GLY A 89 18.79 0.74 42.92
N ASP A 90 19.77 -0.04 42.45
CA ASP A 90 20.18 -0.04 41.05
C ASP A 90 19.04 -0.50 40.13
N PRO A 91 18.93 0.03 38.90
CA PRO A 91 17.88 -0.37 37.97
C PRO A 91 17.96 -1.89 37.74
N PRO A 92 16.86 -2.64 37.93
CA PRO A 92 16.89 -4.08 37.67
C PRO A 92 17.18 -4.32 36.19
N VAL A 93 18.02 -5.32 35.91
CA VAL A 93 18.18 -5.85 34.55
C VAL A 93 16.86 -6.51 34.17
N TYR A 94 16.03 -5.79 33.43
CA TYR A 94 14.72 -6.26 33.02
C TYR A 94 14.87 -7.32 31.93
N LYS A 95 14.12 -8.41 32.09
CA LYS A 95 13.98 -9.47 31.08
C LYS A 95 12.50 -9.59 30.73
N PRO A 96 12.10 -9.31 29.49
CA PRO A 96 10.73 -9.49 29.03
C PRO A 96 10.18 -10.88 29.34
N SER A 97 8.93 -10.96 29.82
CA SER A 97 8.23 -12.24 29.98
C SER A 97 8.13 -12.99 28.65
N GLU A 98 7.95 -14.30 28.72
CA GLU A 98 7.66 -15.12 27.53
C GLU A 98 6.41 -14.62 26.82
N ARG A 99 5.36 -14.24 27.57
CA ARG A 99 4.12 -13.73 26.99
C ARG A 99 4.32 -12.44 26.19
N LEU A 100 5.13 -11.51 26.67
CA LEU A 100 5.41 -10.26 25.94
C LEU A 100 6.21 -10.56 24.66
N ARG A 101 7.20 -11.47 24.75
CA ARG A 101 7.99 -11.91 23.59
C ARG A 101 7.13 -12.60 22.54
N ASP A 102 6.21 -13.49 22.94
CA ASP A 102 5.30 -14.17 22.03
C ASP A 102 4.35 -13.19 21.34
N ARG A 103 3.84 -12.19 22.07
CA ARG A 103 2.98 -11.14 21.50
C ARG A 103 3.73 -10.25 20.51
N LEU A 104 4.99 -9.93 20.81
CA LEU A 104 5.85 -9.17 19.89
C LEU A 104 6.14 -9.97 18.61
N ALA A 105 6.46 -11.26 18.75
CA ALA A 105 6.63 -12.17 17.61
C ALA A 105 5.33 -12.30 16.78
N GLY A 106 4.18 -12.33 17.46
CA GLY A 106 2.86 -12.29 16.82
C GLY A 106 2.64 -11.04 15.97
N LEU A 107 3.02 -9.86 16.47
CA LEU A 107 2.94 -8.61 15.70
C LEU A 107 3.85 -8.67 14.46
N HIS A 108 5.11 -9.08 14.61
CA HIS A 108 6.02 -9.20 13.46
C HIS A 108 5.55 -10.22 12.42
N THR A 109 4.93 -11.30 12.86
CA THR A 109 4.34 -12.31 11.96
C THR A 109 3.17 -11.72 11.18
N ALA A 110 2.30 -10.95 11.85
CA ALA A 110 1.18 -10.28 11.20
C ALA A 110 1.64 -9.21 10.19
N GLU A 111 2.58 -8.35 10.57
CA GLU A 111 3.17 -7.34 9.68
C GLU A 111 3.87 -8.00 8.48
N GLY A 112 4.61 -9.09 8.71
CA GLY A 112 5.25 -9.86 7.65
C GLY A 112 4.24 -10.55 6.72
N ALA A 113 3.13 -11.04 7.25
CA ALA A 113 2.05 -11.62 6.45
C ALA A 113 1.33 -10.56 5.60
N GLU A 114 1.04 -9.38 6.16
CA GLU A 114 0.48 -8.25 5.43
C GLU A 114 1.40 -7.83 4.28
N GLY A 115 2.70 -7.66 4.54
CA GLY A 115 3.69 -7.30 3.53
C GLY A 115 3.73 -8.28 2.36
N LYS A 116 3.79 -9.59 2.66
CA LYS A 116 3.77 -10.64 1.63
C LYS A 116 2.46 -10.69 0.84
N ALA A 117 1.33 -10.56 1.52
CA ALA A 117 0.02 -10.57 0.87
C ALA A 117 -0.15 -9.33 -0.03
N ARG A 118 0.37 -8.18 0.40
CA ARG A 118 0.40 -6.95 -0.38
C ARG A 118 1.24 -7.12 -1.64
N GLU A 119 2.47 -7.64 -1.53
CA GLU A 119 3.33 -7.90 -2.69
C GLU A 119 2.67 -8.85 -3.68
N ALA A 120 2.02 -9.93 -3.20
CA ALA A 120 1.30 -10.87 -4.05
C ALA A 120 0.08 -10.24 -4.75
N LEU A 121 -0.60 -9.30 -4.10
CA LEU A 121 -1.70 -8.55 -4.68
C LEU A 121 -1.20 -7.54 -5.73
N GLU A 122 -0.10 -6.84 -5.45
CA GLU A 122 0.56 -5.93 -6.41
C GLU A 122 1.02 -6.69 -7.67
N GLU A 123 1.55 -7.90 -7.51
CA GLU A 123 1.89 -8.79 -8.62
C GLU A 123 0.64 -9.22 -9.41
N ALA A 124 -0.46 -9.59 -8.73
CA ALA A 124 -1.71 -9.96 -9.39
C ALA A 124 -2.30 -8.80 -10.21
N ILE A 125 -2.21 -7.57 -9.71
CA ILE A 125 -2.58 -6.35 -10.46
C ILE A 125 -1.72 -6.19 -11.71
N ALA A 126 -0.41 -6.40 -11.58
CA ALA A 126 0.49 -6.30 -12.72
C ALA A 126 0.21 -7.37 -13.78
N ASP A 127 -0.08 -8.61 -13.36
CA ASP A 127 -0.45 -9.70 -14.25
C ASP A 127 -1.75 -9.42 -15.01
N GLU A 128 -2.76 -8.88 -14.32
CA GLU A 128 -4.03 -8.42 -14.92
C GLU A 128 -3.81 -7.38 -16.03
N LEU A 129 -3.00 -6.36 -15.74
CA LEU A 129 -2.67 -5.31 -16.70
C LEU A 129 -1.82 -5.82 -17.89
N ARG A 130 -1.01 -6.85 -17.69
CA ARG A 130 -0.27 -7.52 -18.78
C ARG A 130 -1.20 -8.34 -19.66
N ALA A 131 -2.06 -9.15 -19.03
CA ALA A 131 -2.98 -10.07 -19.68
C ALA A 131 -4.08 -9.35 -20.48
N ASN A 132 -4.52 -8.18 -20.01
CA ASN A 132 -5.60 -7.41 -20.62
C ASN A 132 -5.11 -6.09 -21.24
N PRO A 133 -4.66 -6.11 -22.51
CA PRO A 133 -4.23 -4.92 -23.26
C PRO A 133 -5.14 -3.70 -23.25
N ALA A 134 -6.46 -3.92 -23.20
CA ALA A 134 -7.46 -2.87 -23.24
C ALA A 134 -7.75 -2.28 -21.86
N LEU A 135 -7.34 -2.97 -20.78
CA LEU A 135 -7.59 -2.57 -19.41
C LEU A 135 -6.76 -1.33 -19.07
N THR A 136 -7.44 -0.34 -18.52
CA THR A 136 -6.84 0.92 -18.10
C THR A 136 -6.64 0.96 -16.59
N ASN A 137 -5.66 1.74 -16.13
CA ASN A 137 -5.41 1.92 -14.70
C ASN A 137 -6.63 2.43 -13.89
N PRO A 138 -7.50 3.33 -14.43
CA PRO A 138 -8.74 3.69 -13.76
C PRO A 138 -9.69 2.50 -13.57
N GLU A 139 -9.89 1.67 -14.60
CA GLU A 139 -10.84 0.55 -14.53
C GLU A 139 -10.44 -0.48 -13.46
N ILE A 140 -9.15 -0.82 -13.36
CA ILE A 140 -8.70 -1.72 -12.30
C ILE A 140 -8.76 -1.06 -10.91
N ALA A 141 -8.58 0.27 -10.83
CA ALA A 141 -8.71 1.03 -9.57
C ALA A 141 -10.11 1.00 -8.96
N GLU A 142 -11.15 0.76 -9.76
CA GLU A 142 -12.52 0.62 -9.26
C GLU A 142 -12.70 -0.66 -8.42
N HIS A 143 -11.78 -1.63 -8.52
CA HIS A 143 -11.89 -2.95 -7.89
C HIS A 143 -10.84 -3.23 -6.81
N VAL A 144 -9.91 -2.30 -6.57
CA VAL A 144 -8.84 -2.44 -5.59
C VAL A 144 -8.81 -1.22 -4.69
N PRO A 145 -8.30 -1.32 -3.44
CA PRO A 145 -8.30 -0.23 -2.47
C PRO A 145 -7.35 0.93 -2.84
N TRP A 146 -6.65 0.82 -3.96
CA TRP A 146 -5.64 1.78 -4.38
C TRP A 146 -6.16 2.75 -5.43
N ALA A 147 -5.70 3.99 -5.32
CA ALA A 147 -5.97 5.01 -6.33
C ALA A 147 -5.27 4.70 -7.65
N GLN A 148 -5.79 5.26 -8.75
CA GLN A 148 -5.21 5.13 -10.10
C GLN A 148 -3.70 5.40 -10.14
N GLU A 149 -3.22 6.42 -9.43
CA GLU A 149 -1.81 6.78 -9.45
C GLU A 149 -0.94 5.75 -8.70
N GLN A 150 -1.46 5.11 -7.66
CA GLN A 150 -0.78 3.99 -7.00
C GLN A 150 -0.70 2.78 -7.92
N ILE A 151 -1.77 2.45 -8.63
CA ILE A 151 -1.76 1.37 -9.64
C ILE A 151 -0.77 1.66 -10.75
N ARG A 152 -0.63 2.92 -11.14
CA ARG A 152 0.39 3.34 -12.09
C ARG A 152 1.81 3.14 -11.57
N LEU A 153 2.05 3.36 -10.27
CA LEU A 153 3.34 3.08 -9.64
C LEU A 153 3.61 1.58 -9.58
N ILE A 154 2.62 0.78 -9.18
CA ILE A 154 2.68 -0.70 -9.18
C ILE A 154 3.00 -1.20 -10.59
N ALA A 155 2.26 -0.75 -11.61
CA ALA A 155 2.50 -1.11 -13.00
C ALA A 155 3.94 -0.77 -13.45
N ARG A 156 4.50 0.35 -13.00
CA ARG A 156 5.90 0.71 -13.28
C ARG A 156 6.90 -0.20 -12.55
N ALA A 157 6.69 -0.45 -11.27
CA ALA A 157 7.54 -1.32 -10.45
C ALA A 157 7.62 -2.74 -11.04
N HIS A 158 6.50 -3.25 -11.54
CA HIS A 158 6.40 -4.56 -12.17
C HIS A 158 6.65 -4.53 -13.70
N ASN A 159 7.23 -3.47 -14.26
CA ASN A 159 7.58 -3.37 -15.68
C ASN A 159 6.43 -3.65 -16.67
N VAL A 160 5.20 -3.29 -16.30
CA VAL A 160 4.04 -3.41 -17.19
C VAL A 160 4.22 -2.46 -18.38
N PRO A 161 4.13 -2.94 -19.64
CA PRO A 161 4.32 -2.10 -20.81
C PRO A 161 3.36 -0.89 -20.80
N ARG A 162 3.93 0.32 -20.85
CA ARG A 162 3.13 1.55 -20.88
C ARG A 162 2.41 1.66 -22.22
N ARG A 163 1.13 1.30 -22.24
CA ARG A 163 0.27 1.44 -23.41
C ARG A 163 -0.16 2.90 -23.53
N ARG A 164 0.60 3.69 -24.29
CA ARG A 164 0.09 4.98 -24.77
C ARG A 164 -1.03 4.65 -25.75
N LYS A 165 -2.18 5.31 -25.63
CA LYS A 165 -3.13 5.43 -26.75
C LYS A 165 -2.30 6.06 -27.86
N ARG A 166 -1.80 5.25 -28.81
CA ARG A 166 -1.05 5.78 -29.95
C ARG A 166 -2.01 6.75 -30.62
N GLY A 167 -1.69 8.03 -30.58
CA GLY A 167 -2.29 9.02 -31.46
C GLY A 167 -1.89 8.63 -32.87
N SER A 168 -2.69 7.77 -33.49
CA SER A 168 -2.51 7.34 -34.87
C SER A 168 -3.85 6.96 -35.48
N GLU A 169 -4.89 7.74 -35.20
CA GLU A 169 -5.95 7.90 -36.18
C GLU A 169 -5.48 9.00 -37.12
N HIS A 170 -5.44 8.70 -38.42
CA HIS A 170 -5.27 9.73 -39.43
C HIS A 170 -6.44 10.69 -39.26
N ARG A 171 -6.18 11.87 -38.71
CA ARG A 171 -7.21 12.91 -38.61
C ARG A 171 -6.95 13.97 -39.64
N LEU A 172 -7.89 14.08 -40.57
CA LEU A 172 -8.02 15.23 -41.45
C LEU A 172 -8.42 16.41 -40.56
N ILE A 173 -7.55 17.42 -40.46
CA ILE A 173 -7.90 18.68 -39.84
C ILE A 173 -8.51 19.53 -40.94
N THR A 174 -9.80 19.84 -40.81
CA THR A 174 -10.51 20.74 -41.71
C THR A 174 -10.51 22.17 -41.17
N ASP A 175 -10.59 23.16 -42.05
CA ASP A 175 -10.88 24.54 -41.67
C ASP A 175 -12.35 24.71 -41.24
N ASP A 176 -12.72 25.91 -40.76
CA ASP A 176 -14.08 26.24 -40.33
C ASP A 176 -15.12 26.17 -41.47
N LYS A 177 -14.67 25.97 -42.72
CA LYS A 177 -15.48 25.81 -43.92
C LYS A 177 -15.51 24.35 -44.42
N GLY A 178 -14.90 23.42 -43.69
CA GLY A 178 -14.88 21.99 -44.02
C GLY A 178 -13.81 21.57 -45.04
N ASN A 179 -12.91 22.46 -45.48
CA ASN A 179 -11.85 22.12 -46.41
C ASN A 179 -10.65 21.48 -45.70
N PRO A 180 -9.99 20.47 -46.28
CA PRO A 180 -8.81 19.85 -45.68
C PRO A 180 -7.64 20.86 -45.57
N LYS A 181 -7.17 21.11 -44.35
CA LYS A 181 -6.06 22.02 -44.05
C LYS A 181 -4.75 21.28 -43.78
N SER A 182 -4.81 20.17 -43.04
CA SER A 182 -3.65 19.31 -42.78
C SER A 182 -4.08 17.91 -42.38
N VAL A 183 -3.17 16.95 -42.44
CA VAL A 183 -3.41 15.57 -41.99
C VAL A 183 -2.43 15.26 -40.86
N VAL A 184 -2.94 14.81 -39.73
CA VAL A 184 -2.11 14.25 -38.67
C VAL A 184 -1.81 12.81 -39.04
N VAL A 185 -0.55 12.52 -39.38
CA VAL A 185 -0.12 11.19 -39.83
C VAL A 185 0.83 10.57 -38.80
N PRO A 186 0.77 9.25 -38.55
CA PRO A 186 1.68 8.62 -37.60
C PRO A 186 3.14 8.76 -38.05
N TYR A 187 4.03 9.14 -37.13
CA TYR A 187 5.46 9.35 -37.45
C TYR A 187 6.11 8.14 -38.16
N ALA A 188 5.77 6.92 -37.75
CA ALA A 188 6.28 5.70 -38.37
C ALA A 188 5.84 5.50 -39.83
N TRP A 189 4.68 6.06 -40.21
CA TRP A 189 4.23 6.07 -41.60
C TRP A 189 5.01 7.12 -42.41
N TYR A 190 5.21 8.32 -41.84
CA TYR A 190 5.95 9.41 -42.49
C TYR A 190 7.39 9.03 -42.82
N VAL A 191 8.12 8.42 -41.87
CA VAL A 191 9.52 8.01 -42.06
C VAL A 191 9.70 6.87 -43.07
N ARG A 192 8.64 6.10 -43.37
CA ARG A 192 8.67 5.04 -44.38
C ARG A 192 8.46 5.55 -45.80
N GLN A 193 8.08 6.81 -45.99
CA GLN A 193 7.95 7.38 -47.32
C GLN A 193 9.33 7.70 -47.91
N ARG A 194 9.47 7.52 -49.22
CA ARG A 194 10.75 7.67 -49.92
C ARG A 194 10.99 9.18 -50.16
N GLY A 195 12.06 9.73 -49.59
CA GLY A 195 12.45 11.14 -49.77
C GLY A 195 11.98 12.12 -48.69
N THR A 196 11.39 11.63 -47.60
CA THR A 196 10.91 12.47 -46.49
C THR A 196 12.01 12.79 -45.49
N ASP A 197 12.19 14.08 -45.17
CA ASP A 197 13.12 14.54 -44.14
C ASP A 197 12.45 14.45 -42.75
N PRO A 198 12.96 13.59 -41.84
CA PRO A 198 12.40 13.42 -40.50
C PRO A 198 12.59 14.64 -39.59
N SER A 199 13.45 15.60 -39.95
CA SER A 199 13.69 16.82 -39.17
C SER A 199 12.54 17.83 -39.22
N ILE A 200 11.64 17.70 -40.20
CA ILE A 200 10.50 18.61 -40.42
C ILE A 200 9.36 18.35 -39.43
N VAL A 201 9.30 17.16 -38.83
CA VAL A 201 8.25 16.81 -37.86
C VAL A 201 8.60 17.39 -36.49
N LYS A 202 7.96 18.50 -36.12
CA LYS A 202 8.04 19.05 -34.75
C LYS A 202 7.55 18.02 -33.73
N ARG A 203 8.41 17.72 -32.75
CA ARG A 203 8.10 16.84 -31.61
C ARG A 203 7.11 17.48 -30.64
#